data_AF-A0A1G5S4C7-F1
#
_entry.id   AF-A0A1G5S4C7-F1
#
_cell.length_a   1.000
_cell.length_b   1.000
_cell.length_c   1.000
_cell.angle_alpha   90.00
_cell.angle_beta   90.00
_cell.angle_gamma   90.00
#
_symmetry.space_group_name_H-M   'P 1'
#
loop_
_entity.id
_entity.type
_entity.pdbx_description
1 polymer ?
#
loop_
_entity_poly.entity_id
_entity_poly.type
_entity_poly.pdbx_seq_one_letter_code
_entity_poly.pdbx_strand_id
1 'polypeptide(L)'
;MIKFEKIEGINDVLRGFDEVGTAAFDEIEKTTVSLAGRVMTAAKAKVPGPTGRKTGKWAHPAGNLEEKIRMKKPTEKQKAKAQVFSTVGFGAGAAYGVPVELGHKLFVHGQSKGQVKPAPAPTGFLRPAADMYKSTAADEIEKAINDAIGKW
;
A
#
# COMPACT_ATOMS: atom_id res chain seq x y z
N MET A 1 -16.81 -29.23 16.49
CA MET A 1 -18.17 -29.79 16.60
C MET A 1 -19.12 -28.74 16.04
N ILE A 2 -19.56 -28.91 14.79
CA ILE A 2 -20.39 -27.92 14.10
C ILE A 2 -21.75 -27.89 14.81
N LYS A 3 -22.09 -26.79 15.47
CA LYS A 3 -23.45 -26.54 15.92
C LYS A 3 -24.18 -25.88 14.77
N PHE A 4 -24.82 -26.71 13.94
CA PHE A 4 -25.84 -26.22 13.03
C PHE A 4 -27.00 -25.72 13.90
N GLU A 5 -27.03 -24.42 14.18
CA GLU A 5 -28.30 -23.77 14.46
C GLU A 5 -29.18 -24.02 13.24
N LYS A 6 -30.35 -24.60 13.50
CA LYS A 6 -31.33 -25.12 12.56
C LYS A 6 -31.43 -24.26 11.28
N ILE A 7 -30.83 -24.71 10.19
CA ILE A 7 -30.98 -24.09 8.87
C ILE A 7 -32.34 -24.55 8.34
N GLU A 8 -33.35 -23.67 8.36
CA GLU A 8 -34.72 -24.03 7.97
C GLU A 8 -35.01 -23.79 6.47
N GLY A 9 -34.12 -23.12 5.73
CA GLY A 9 -34.23 -22.98 4.27
C GLY A 9 -33.01 -22.38 3.56
N ILE A 10 -33.06 -22.34 2.22
CA ILE A 10 -32.02 -21.78 1.33
C ILE A 10 -31.65 -20.34 1.69
N ASN A 11 -32.60 -19.54 2.17
CA ASN A 11 -32.35 -18.15 2.56
C ASN A 11 -31.43 -18.03 3.80
N ASP A 12 -31.50 -18.97 4.73
CA ASP A 12 -30.60 -18.98 5.90
C ASP A 12 -29.19 -19.42 5.51
N VAL A 13 -29.05 -20.33 4.53
CA VAL A 13 -27.76 -20.70 3.94
C VAL A 13 -27.12 -19.51 3.23
N LEU A 14 -27.89 -18.78 2.42
CA LEU A 14 -27.42 -17.58 1.71
C LEU A 14 -27.00 -16.48 2.69
N ARG A 15 -27.76 -16.26 3.78
CA ARG A 15 -27.40 -15.32 4.84
C ARG A 15 -26.10 -15.72 5.54
N GLY A 16 -25.93 -17.01 5.87
CA GLY A 16 -24.68 -17.51 6.45
C GLY A 16 -23.46 -17.30 5.54
N PHE A 17 -23.60 -17.52 4.22
CA PHE A 17 -22.53 -17.23 3.27
C PHE A 17 -22.18 -15.74 3.17
N ASP A 18 -23.18 -14.85 3.23
CA ASP A 18 -22.97 -13.40 3.17
C ASP A 18 -22.29 -12.87 4.45
N GLU A 19 -22.68 -13.41 5.61
CA GLU A 19 -22.05 -13.11 6.90
C GLU A 19 -20.58 -13.58 6.96
N VAL A 20 -20.29 -14.80 6.47
CA VAL A 20 -18.92 -15.31 6.33
C VAL A 20 -18.10 -14.42 5.41
N GLY A 21 -18.66 -14.02 4.27
CA GLY A 21 -17.99 -13.13 3.31
C GLY A 21 -17.65 -11.77 3.91
N THR A 22 -18.59 -11.17 4.64
CA THR A 22 -18.40 -9.86 5.30
C THR A 22 -17.34 -9.95 6.40
N ALA A 23 -17.40 -10.98 7.25
CA ALA A 23 -16.42 -11.19 8.31
C ALA A 23 -15.00 -11.43 7.75
N ALA A 24 -14.88 -12.13 6.63
CA ALA A 24 -13.60 -12.33 5.94
C ALA A 24 -13.05 -11.00 5.38
N PHE A 25 -13.90 -10.15 4.79
CA PHE A 25 -13.45 -8.85 4.31
C PHE A 25 -12.94 -7.94 5.43
N ASP A 26 -13.57 -7.96 6.60
CA ASP A 26 -13.13 -7.17 7.76
C ASP A 26 -11.75 -7.62 8.28
N GLU A 27 -11.50 -8.94 8.33
CA GLU A 27 -10.21 -9.49 8.77
C GLU A 27 -9.10 -9.20 7.76
N ILE A 28 -9.40 -9.31 6.45
CA ILE A 28 -8.47 -8.95 5.38
C ILE A 28 -8.19 -7.44 5.41
N GLU A 29 -9.19 -6.58 5.65
CA GLU A 29 -8.99 -5.13 5.76
C GLU A 29 -8.01 -4.80 6.90
N LYS A 30 -8.23 -5.34 8.10
CA LYS A 30 -7.33 -5.14 9.25
C LYS A 30 -5.89 -5.54 8.91
N THR A 31 -5.75 -6.71 8.28
CA THR A 31 -4.45 -7.27 7.90
C THR A 31 -3.74 -6.38 6.86
N THR A 32 -4.44 -5.98 5.80
CA THR A 32 -3.86 -5.12 4.76
C THR A 32 -3.53 -3.71 5.27
N VAL A 33 -4.32 -3.15 6.19
CA VAL A 33 -4.02 -1.87 6.85
C VAL A 33 -2.76 -1.98 7.70
N SER A 34 -2.61 -3.07 8.48
CA SER A 34 -1.41 -3.33 9.29
C SER A 34 -0.16 -3.45 8.41
N LEU A 35 -0.22 -4.29 7.37
CA LEU A 35 0.87 -4.49 6.41
C LEU A 35 1.26 -3.19 5.70
N ALA A 36 0.28 -2.42 5.22
CA ALA A 36 0.53 -1.13 4.59
C ALA A 36 1.16 -0.11 5.55
N GLY A 37 0.80 -0.16 6.84
CA GLY A 37 1.46 0.62 7.89
C GLY A 37 2.94 0.27 8.04
N ARG A 38 3.29 -1.02 8.06
CA ARG A 38 4.69 -1.49 8.14
C ARG A 38 5.49 -1.08 6.90
N VAL A 39 4.93 -1.26 5.70
CA VAL A 39 5.53 -0.83 4.43
C VAL A 39 5.75 0.69 4.43
N MET A 40 4.78 1.48 4.90
CA MET A 40 4.91 2.93 5.01
C MET A 40 6.06 3.31 5.93
N THR A 41 6.16 2.71 7.12
CA THR A 41 7.25 2.98 8.07
C THR A 41 8.62 2.62 7.48
N ALA A 42 8.74 1.45 6.86
CA ALA A 42 9.99 1.06 6.19
C ALA A 42 10.34 1.97 5.01
N ALA A 43 9.34 2.44 4.25
CA ALA A 43 9.54 3.38 3.17
C ALA A 43 10.06 4.72 3.71
N LYS A 44 9.46 5.26 4.77
CA LYS A 44 9.90 6.50 5.44
C LYS A 44 11.34 6.41 5.94
N ALA A 45 11.73 5.29 6.55
CA ALA A 45 13.09 5.07 7.01
C ALA A 45 14.13 5.03 5.88
N LYS A 46 13.71 4.71 4.64
CA LYS A 46 14.55 4.66 3.45
C LYS A 46 14.47 5.92 2.59
N VAL A 47 13.59 6.87 2.93
CA VAL A 47 13.48 8.12 2.17
C VAL A 47 14.82 8.85 2.26
N PRO A 48 15.41 9.26 1.12
CA PRO A 48 16.57 10.14 1.18
C PRO A 48 16.18 11.40 1.95
N GLY A 49 17.03 11.78 2.91
CA GLY A 49 16.85 13.00 3.70
C GLY A 49 16.60 14.22 2.80
N PRO A 50 16.15 15.34 3.37
CA PRO A 50 15.57 16.45 2.62
C PRO A 50 16.41 16.83 1.38
N THR A 51 15.87 16.51 0.21
CA THR A 51 16.50 16.81 -1.08
C THR A 51 16.09 18.22 -1.48
N GLY A 52 17.03 19.15 -1.34
CA GLY A 52 16.80 20.55 -1.64
C GLY A 52 18.04 21.40 -1.38
N ARG A 53 18.44 22.23 -2.34
CA ARG A 53 19.42 23.29 -2.08
C ARG A 53 18.82 24.24 -1.05
N LYS A 54 19.47 24.44 0.10
CA LYS A 54 19.02 25.38 1.15
C LYS A 54 19.04 26.85 0.70
N THR A 55 19.79 27.18 -0.36
CA THR A 55 20.00 28.55 -0.85
C THR A 55 20.10 28.62 -2.38
N GLY A 56 19.75 29.79 -2.96
CA GLY A 56 19.84 30.10 -4.38
C GLY A 56 18.49 30.19 -5.11
N LYS A 57 18.50 30.70 -6.35
CA LYS A 57 17.31 30.93 -7.21
C LYS A 57 16.45 29.67 -7.48
N TRP A 58 17.03 28.49 -7.24
CA TRP A 58 16.40 27.18 -7.39
C TRP A 58 16.44 26.38 -6.08
N ALA A 59 16.43 27.07 -4.94
CA ALA A 59 16.29 26.42 -3.64
C ALA A 59 14.94 25.71 -3.59
N HIS A 60 14.95 24.38 -3.67
CA HIS A 60 13.79 23.58 -3.31
C HIS A 60 13.83 23.44 -1.79
N PRO A 61 12.77 23.83 -1.05
CA PRO A 61 12.71 23.54 0.38
C PRO A 61 12.96 22.04 0.57
N ALA A 62 13.77 21.72 1.58
CA ALA A 62 13.96 20.38 2.11
C ALA A 62 12.67 19.56 1.94
N GLY A 63 12.60 18.72 0.90
CA GLY A 63 11.34 18.07 0.54
C GLY A 63 10.90 17.19 1.70
N ASN A 64 9.72 17.44 2.27
CA ASN A 64 9.15 16.64 3.36
C ASN A 64 8.58 15.31 2.84
N LEU A 65 9.34 14.64 1.99
CA LEU A 65 8.91 13.42 1.30
C LEU A 65 8.47 12.35 2.30
N GLU A 66 9.19 12.25 3.41
CA GLU A 66 8.86 11.39 4.54
C GLU A 66 7.43 11.66 5.08
N GLU A 67 7.07 12.92 5.28
CA GLU A 67 5.72 13.33 5.74
C GLU A 67 4.65 13.13 4.65
N LYS A 68 5.07 13.11 3.39
CA LYS A 68 4.20 12.99 2.22
C LYS A 68 3.94 11.54 1.81
N ILE A 69 4.71 10.57 2.29
CA ILE A 69 4.36 9.15 2.17
C ILE A 69 3.14 8.89 3.07
N ARG A 70 2.06 8.45 2.44
CA ARG A 70 0.78 8.20 3.08
C ARG A 70 0.23 6.85 2.68
N MET A 71 -0.48 6.23 3.62
CA MET A 71 -1.33 5.09 3.37
C MET A 71 -2.74 5.57 3.03
N LYS A 72 -3.36 4.98 2.01
CA LYS A 72 -4.79 5.10 1.72
C LYS A 72 -5.47 3.78 2.05
N LYS A 73 -6.45 3.85 2.95
CA LYS A 73 -7.33 2.73 3.29
C LYS A 73 -8.32 2.46 2.15
N PRO A 74 -8.85 1.24 2.02
CA PRO A 74 -9.92 0.95 1.08
C PRO A 74 -11.16 1.78 1.42
N THR A 75 -11.78 2.36 0.39
CA THR A 75 -13.05 3.10 0.52
C THR A 75 -14.24 2.14 0.43
N GLU A 76 -15.40 2.54 0.95
CA GLU A 76 -16.64 1.74 0.85
C GLU A 76 -16.98 1.33 -0.60
N LYS A 77 -16.72 2.22 -1.56
CA LYS A 77 -16.90 1.93 -3.00
C LYS A 77 -15.95 0.83 -3.52
N GLN A 78 -14.77 0.72 -2.94
CA GLN A 78 -13.81 -0.34 -3.28
C GLN A 78 -14.20 -1.65 -2.58
N LYS A 79 -14.63 -1.60 -1.31
CA LYS A 79 -15.16 -2.76 -0.59
C LYS A 79 -16.34 -3.40 -1.29
N ALA A 80 -17.27 -2.59 -1.81
CA ALA A 80 -18.40 -3.06 -2.63
C ALA A 80 -17.98 -3.81 -3.91
N LYS A 81 -16.71 -3.69 -4.34
CA LYS A 81 -16.12 -4.42 -5.47
C LYS A 81 -15.13 -5.50 -5.03
N ALA A 82 -15.16 -5.91 -3.76
CA ALA A 82 -14.20 -6.81 -3.13
C ALA A 82 -12.73 -6.32 -3.19
N GLN A 83 -12.50 -5.00 -3.33
CA GLN A 83 -11.17 -4.39 -3.33
C GLN A 83 -10.83 -3.90 -1.91
N VAL A 84 -10.42 -4.82 -1.04
CA VAL A 84 -10.13 -4.56 0.39
C VAL A 84 -8.66 -4.27 0.69
N PHE A 85 -7.87 -3.87 -0.30
CA PHE A 85 -6.44 -3.61 -0.13
C PHE A 85 -6.14 -2.14 0.19
N SER A 86 -5.26 -1.93 1.17
CA SER A 86 -4.66 -0.63 1.44
C SER A 86 -3.48 -0.34 0.50
N THR A 87 -3.27 0.93 0.14
CA THR A 87 -2.18 1.34 -0.77
C THR A 87 -1.26 2.34 -0.09
N VAL A 88 0.06 2.22 -0.34
CA VAL A 88 1.06 3.19 0.13
C VAL A 88 1.54 4.00 -1.06
N GLY A 89 1.54 5.32 -0.94
CA GLY A 89 1.96 6.22 -2.01
C GLY A 89 2.16 7.65 -1.53
N PHE A 90 2.11 8.60 -2.46
CA PHE A 90 2.36 10.01 -2.19
C PHE A 90 1.08 10.81 -1.99
N GLY A 91 1.12 11.74 -1.03
CA GLY A 91 0.14 12.82 -0.92
C GLY A 91 0.34 13.92 -1.98
N ALA A 92 -0.58 14.88 -2.02
CA ALA A 92 -0.49 16.01 -2.94
C ALA A 92 0.82 16.81 -2.73
N GLY A 93 1.42 17.22 -3.86
CA GLY A 93 2.66 17.99 -3.89
C GLY A 93 3.96 17.18 -3.82
N ALA A 94 3.89 15.84 -3.75
CA ALA A 94 5.07 14.97 -3.69
C ALA A 94 5.36 14.21 -5.00
N ALA A 95 5.05 14.82 -6.15
CA ALA A 95 5.31 14.25 -7.47
C ALA A 95 6.81 13.94 -7.71
N TYR A 96 7.70 14.65 -7.00
CA TYR A 96 9.15 14.42 -7.02
C TYR A 96 9.58 13.10 -6.34
N GLY A 97 8.68 12.41 -5.63
CA GLY A 97 8.93 11.09 -5.04
C GLY A 97 8.60 9.91 -5.96
N VAL A 98 7.93 10.16 -7.08
CA VAL A 98 7.46 9.11 -7.98
C VAL A 98 8.66 8.39 -8.61
N PRO A 99 8.67 7.04 -8.65
CA PRO A 99 9.72 6.32 -9.36
C PRO A 99 9.70 6.71 -10.84
N VAL A 100 10.83 7.21 -11.32
CA VAL A 100 11.08 7.42 -12.75
C VAL A 100 11.75 6.18 -13.29
N GLU A 101 11.21 5.60 -14.36
CA GLU A 101 11.86 4.44 -14.97
C GLU A 101 13.15 4.85 -15.67
N LEU A 102 14.06 3.88 -15.79
CA LEU A 102 15.31 4.03 -16.52
C LEU A 102 15.05 4.49 -17.96
N GLY A 103 15.88 5.42 -18.44
CA GLY A 103 15.75 5.96 -19.80
C GLY A 103 14.76 7.14 -19.96
N HIS A 104 13.96 7.47 -18.94
CA HIS A 104 13.16 8.70 -18.97
C HIS A 104 14.07 9.92 -19.09
N LYS A 105 13.75 10.79 -20.06
CA LYS A 105 14.41 12.09 -20.21
C LYS A 105 13.94 13.00 -19.07
N LEU A 106 14.90 13.50 -18.29
CA LEU A 106 14.66 14.49 -17.26
C LEU A 106 14.49 15.85 -17.93
N PHE A 107 13.31 16.43 -17.80
CA PHE A 107 13.04 17.80 -18.24
C PHE A 107 12.92 18.71 -17.03
N VAL A 108 13.72 19.77 -17.01
CA VAL A 108 13.69 20.80 -15.96
C VAL A 108 13.50 22.14 -16.64
N HIS A 109 12.38 22.81 -16.37
CA HIS A 109 11.98 24.08 -17.02
C HIS A 109 11.96 23.99 -18.56
N GLY A 110 11.37 22.92 -19.10
CA GLY A 110 11.23 22.72 -20.56
C GLY A 110 12.52 22.32 -21.28
N GLN A 111 13.66 22.28 -20.59
CA GLN A 111 14.93 21.84 -21.16
C GLN A 111 15.26 20.40 -20.74
N SER A 112 15.67 19.57 -21.69
CA SER A 112 16.18 18.23 -21.38
C SER A 112 17.53 18.35 -20.66
N LYS A 113 17.62 17.81 -19.45
CA LYS A 113 18.83 17.81 -18.59
C LYS A 113 19.54 16.46 -18.54
N GLY A 114 19.09 15.48 -19.34
CA GLY A 114 19.69 14.15 -19.43
C GLY A 114 18.66 13.04 -19.23
N GLN A 115 19.12 11.84 -18.92
CA GLN A 115 18.30 10.67 -18.64
C GLN A 115 18.60 10.14 -17.24
N VAL A 116 17.62 9.45 -16.65
CA VAL A 116 17.81 8.71 -15.39
C VAL A 116 18.84 7.61 -15.64
N LYS A 117 20.02 7.74 -15.03
CA LYS A 117 21.07 6.73 -15.13
C LYS A 117 20.65 5.46 -14.38
N PRO A 118 20.96 4.26 -14.91
CA PRO A 118 20.84 3.03 -14.13
C PRO A 118 21.78 3.10 -12.94
N ALA A 119 21.20 3.15 -11.74
CA ALA A 119 21.98 3.05 -10.52
C ALA A 119 22.07 1.57 -10.10
N PRO A 120 23.24 1.12 -9.62
CA PRO A 120 23.42 -0.25 -9.16
C PRO A 120 22.70 -0.41 -7.80
N ALA A 121 21.95 -1.50 -7.64
CA ALA A 121 21.04 -1.81 -6.50
C ALA A 121 19.61 -1.21 -6.62
N PRO A 122 18.60 -1.73 -5.89
CA PRO A 122 17.21 -1.38 -6.11
C PRO A 122 16.99 0.07 -5.67
N THR A 123 17.05 0.97 -6.63
CA THR A 123 17.00 2.40 -6.38
C THR A 123 15.56 2.83 -6.13
N GLY A 124 15.38 3.66 -5.10
CA GLY A 124 14.08 4.05 -4.57
C GLY A 124 13.86 3.58 -3.13
N PHE A 125 12.75 3.97 -2.54
CA PHE A 125 12.43 3.72 -1.13
C PHE A 125 11.11 2.96 -0.97
N LEU A 126 10.13 3.17 -1.86
CA LEU A 126 8.85 2.46 -1.84
C LEU A 126 8.99 0.98 -2.25
N ARG A 127 9.63 0.71 -3.40
CA ARG A 127 9.74 -0.66 -3.92
C ARG A 127 10.56 -1.56 -3.00
N PRO A 128 11.76 -1.14 -2.52
CA PRO A 128 12.50 -1.93 -1.54
C PRO A 128 11.81 -2.09 -0.19
N ALA A 129 10.91 -1.17 0.20
CA ALA A 129 10.10 -1.34 1.40
C ALA A 129 8.97 -2.36 1.19
N ALA A 130 8.32 -2.34 0.02
CA ALA A 130 7.31 -3.33 -0.32
C ALA A 130 7.90 -4.74 -0.45
N ASP A 131 9.05 -4.89 -1.11
CA ASP A 131 9.68 -6.19 -1.32
C ASP A 131 10.12 -6.86 0.01
N MET A 132 10.45 -6.09 1.04
CA MET A 132 10.77 -6.62 2.38
C MET A 132 9.63 -7.40 3.03
N TYR A 133 8.38 -7.00 2.76
CA TYR A 133 7.21 -7.60 3.39
C TYR A 133 6.44 -8.50 2.42
N LYS A 134 6.97 -8.80 1.23
CA LYS A 134 6.25 -9.56 0.20
C LYS A 134 5.88 -10.97 0.67
N SER A 135 6.82 -11.70 1.26
CA SER A 135 6.56 -13.05 1.79
C SER A 135 5.62 -13.01 2.98
N THR A 136 5.91 -12.14 3.96
CA THR A 136 5.07 -11.95 5.15
C THR A 136 3.64 -11.55 4.81
N ALA A 137 3.45 -10.74 3.76
CA ALA A 137 2.12 -10.32 3.33
C ALA A 137 1.28 -11.50 2.80
N ALA A 138 1.88 -12.42 2.07
CA ALA A 138 1.18 -13.61 1.59
C ALA A 138 0.74 -14.47 2.78
N ASP A 139 1.67 -14.77 3.70
CA ASP A 139 1.41 -15.61 4.87
C ASP A 139 0.35 -15.00 5.81
N GLU A 140 0.43 -13.69 6.07
CA GLU A 140 -0.53 -13.01 6.96
C GLU A 140 -1.92 -12.91 6.33
N ILE A 141 -2.02 -12.68 5.02
CA ILE A 141 -3.32 -12.66 4.32
C ILE A 141 -3.93 -14.07 4.29
N GLU A 142 -3.14 -15.09 3.99
CA GLU A 142 -3.61 -16.49 4.01
C GLU A 142 -4.11 -16.87 5.39
N LYS A 143 -3.35 -16.53 6.44
CA LYS A 143 -3.79 -16.73 7.82
C LYS A 143 -5.08 -15.97 8.13
N ALA A 144 -5.20 -14.70 7.74
CA ALA A 144 -6.42 -13.92 7.96
C ALA A 144 -7.65 -14.53 7.28
N ILE A 145 -7.49 -15.08 6.07
CA ILE A 145 -8.55 -15.80 5.36
C ILE A 145 -8.93 -17.08 6.12
N ASN A 146 -7.94 -17.88 6.52
CA ASN A 146 -8.18 -19.13 7.24
C ASN A 146 -8.81 -18.89 8.62
N ASP A 147 -8.37 -17.86 9.35
CA ASP A 147 -8.94 -17.47 10.64
C ASP A 147 -10.37 -16.93 10.45
N ALA A 148 -10.66 -16.22 9.37
CA ALA A 148 -12.01 -15.78 9.06
C ALA A 148 -12.95 -16.94 8.72
N ILE A 149 -12.48 -17.91 7.93
CA ILE A 149 -13.27 -19.11 7.56
C ILE A 149 -13.45 -20.02 8.77
N GLY A 150 -12.39 -20.27 9.56
CA GLY A 150 -12.41 -21.21 10.69
C GLY A 150 -13.17 -20.69 11.93
N LYS A 151 -13.57 -19.41 11.96
CA LYS A 151 -14.47 -18.85 12.97
C LYS A 151 -15.94 -19.25 12.74
N TRP A 152 -16.26 -19.87 11.61
CA TRP A 152 -17.59 -20.34 11.21
C TRP A 152 -17.60 -21.86 10.99
#